data_AF-A0A820QA80-F1
#
_entry.id   AF-A0A820QA80-F1
#
_cell.length_a   1.000
_cell.length_b   1.000
_cell.length_c   1.000
_cell.angle_alpha   90.00
_cell.angle_beta   90.00
_cell.angle_gamma   90.00
#
_symmetry.space_group_name_H-M   'P 1'
#
loop_
_entity.id
_entity.type
_entity.pdbx_description
1 polymer ?
#
loop_
_entity_poly.entity_id
_entity_poly.type
_entity_poly.pdbx_seq_one_letter_code
_entity_poly.pdbx_strand_id
1 'polypeptide(L)'
;MSILELSKTLMYDFHYNHIKNKYHNEAQLLFTDTDSLCYHIVTEDIYKDMKNDKMLFDTSNYSKDHKLYSNENNKVIGKMKDETGGKPIVEF
;
A
#
# COMPACT_ATOMS: atom_id res chain seq x y z
N MET A 1 18.33 -4.35 17.33
CA MET A 1 17.38 -3.82 16.33
C MET A 1 16.58 -2.72 17.00
N SER A 2 16.61 -1.51 16.46
CA SER A 2 15.77 -0.40 16.95
C SER A 2 14.45 -0.38 16.19
N ILE A 3 13.45 0.33 16.73
CA ILE A 3 12.12 0.49 16.11
C ILE A 3 12.22 1.08 14.71
N LEU A 4 13.18 2.00 14.49
CA LEU A 4 13.43 2.61 13.19
C LEU A 4 13.91 1.58 12.15
N GLU A 5 14.84 0.69 12.52
CA GLU A 5 15.35 -0.34 11.61
C GLU A 5 14.27 -1.36 11.25
N LEU A 6 13.37 -1.67 12.19
CA LEU A 6 12.20 -2.51 11.90
C LEU A 6 11.25 -1.84 10.91
N SER A 7 10.96 -0.55 11.08
CA SER A 7 10.10 0.21 10.15
C SER A 7 10.68 0.20 8.74
N LYS A 8 11.98 0.52 8.60
CA LYS A 8 12.68 0.48 7.31
C LYS A 8 12.63 -0.91 6.68
N THR A 9 12.83 -1.96 7.47
CA THR A 9 12.80 -3.34 6.97
C THR A 9 11.43 -3.68 6.39
N LEU A 10 10.34 -3.31 7.06
CA LEU A 10 8.97 -3.52 6.57
C LEU A 10 8.69 -2.71 5.29
N MET A 11 9.14 -1.46 5.23
CA MET A 11 8.99 -0.62 4.03
C MET A 11 9.77 -1.19 2.84
N TYR A 12 11.00 -1.64 3.06
CA TYR A 12 11.82 -2.23 1.99
C TYR A 12 11.29 -3.59 1.54
N ASP A 13 10.83 -4.43 2.46
CA ASP A 13 10.18 -5.70 2.15
C ASP A 13 8.96 -5.47 1.24
N PHE A 14 8.10 -4.53 1.62
CA PHE A 14 6.94 -4.17 0.80
C PHE A 14 7.35 -3.59 -0.57
N HIS A 15 8.35 -2.71 -0.62
CA HIS A 15 8.79 -2.13 -1.89
C HIS A 15 9.39 -3.17 -2.85
N TYR A 16 10.36 -3.96 -2.38
CA TYR A 16 11.13 -4.87 -3.24
C TYR A 16 10.43 -6.20 -3.46
N ASN A 17 9.89 -6.83 -2.40
CA ASN A 17 9.31 -8.16 -2.48
C ASN A 17 7.85 -8.15 -2.95
N HIS A 18 7.12 -7.06 -2.74
CA HIS A 18 5.74 -6.92 -3.19
C HIS A 18 5.59 -6.03 -4.43
N ILE A 19 5.82 -4.71 -4.32
CA ILE A 19 5.54 -3.76 -5.41
C ILE A 19 6.42 -4.02 -6.65
N LYS A 20 7.75 -4.10 -6.47
CA LYS A 20 8.69 -4.34 -7.58
C LYS A 20 8.56 -5.73 -8.19
N ASN A 21 8.21 -6.73 -7.39
CA ASN A 21 7.98 -8.08 -7.89
C ASN A 21 6.66 -8.20 -8.66
N LYS A 22 5.63 -7.45 -8.25
CA LYS A 22 4.30 -7.51 -8.89
C LYS A 22 4.19 -6.69 -10.16
N TYR A 23 4.70 -5.45 -10.15
CA TYR A 23 4.52 -4.49 -11.24
C TYR A 23 5.82 -4.22 -12.02
N HIS A 24 6.97 -4.71 -11.57
CA HIS A 24 8.25 -4.56 -12.26
C HIS A 24 8.59 -3.12 -12.68
N ASN A 25 8.49 -2.83 -13.99
CA ASN A 25 8.76 -1.53 -14.60
C ASN A 25 7.52 -0.62 -14.65
N GLU A 26 6.33 -1.17 -14.38
CA GLU A 26 5.06 -0.45 -14.36
C GLU A 26 4.78 0.23 -13.02
N ALA A 27 5.61 0.01 -12.00
CA ALA A 27 5.61 0.78 -10.76
C ALA A 27 6.81 1.72 -10.66
N GLN A 28 6.52 3.02 -10.64
CA GLN A 28 7.47 4.08 -10.39
C GLN A 28 7.25 4.65 -8.97
N LEU A 29 8.30 4.61 -8.16
CA LEU A 29 8.30 5.27 -6.85
C LEU A 29 8.46 6.79 -7.08
N LEU A 30 7.48 7.57 -6.66
CA LEU A 30 7.49 9.03 -6.80
C LEU A 30 8.23 9.68 -5.64
N PHE A 31 7.82 9.39 -4.41
CA PHE A 31 8.47 9.87 -3.20
C PHE A 31 8.26 8.92 -2.02
N THR A 32 9.09 9.09 -0.99
CA THR A 32 9.05 8.36 0.27
C THR A 32 9.12 9.36 1.42
N ASP A 33 8.32 9.16 2.46
CA ASP A 33 8.45 9.86 3.74
C ASP A 33 8.82 8.87 4.87
N THR A 34 8.74 9.32 6.11
CA THR A 34 9.11 8.60 7.34
C THR A 34 8.41 7.24 7.48
N ASP A 35 7.17 7.14 7.02
CA ASP A 35 6.33 5.94 7.11
C ASP A 35 5.41 5.73 5.89
N SER A 36 5.57 6.51 4.82
CA SER A 36 4.72 6.44 3.62
C SER A 36 5.53 6.29 2.33
N LEU A 37 4.90 5.63 1.35
CA LEU A 37 5.45 5.38 0.02
C LEU A 37 4.42 5.81 -1.02
N CYS A 38 4.80 6.68 -1.95
CA CYS A 38 3.93 7.10 -3.04
C CYS A 38 4.40 6.51 -4.36
N TYR A 39 3.50 5.80 -5.04
CA TYR A 39 3.77 5.15 -6.31
C TYR A 39 2.86 5.67 -7.41
N HIS A 40 3.44 5.82 -8.59
CA HIS A 40 2.71 5.82 -9.85
C HIS A 40 2.75 4.40 -10.41
N ILE A 41 1.61 3.71 -10.43
CA ILE A 41 1.49 2.32 -10.90
C ILE A 41 0.59 2.31 -12.13
N VAL A 42 1.09 1.72 -13.21
CA VAL A 42 0.30 1.43 -14.41
C VAL A 42 -0.23 0.01 -14.27
N THR A 43 -1.54 -0.14 -14.08
CA THR A 43 -2.24 -1.43 -14.00
C THR A 43 -3.68 -1.24 -14.50
N GLU A 44 -4.35 -2.34 -14.89
CA GLU A 44 -5.75 -2.30 -15.32
C GLU A 44 -6.70 -1.93 -14.17
N ASP A 45 -6.48 -2.50 -12.98
CA ASP A 45 -7.31 -2.26 -11.79
C ASP A 45 -6.52 -2.49 -10.50
N ILE A 46 -6.02 -1.40 -9.92
CA ILE A 46 -5.28 -1.41 -8.66
C ILE A 46 -6.11 -1.94 -7.48
N TYR A 47 -7.43 -1.75 -7.50
CA TYR A 47 -8.29 -2.21 -6.42
C TYR A 47 -8.47 -3.71 -6.46
N LYS A 48 -8.55 -4.30 -7.65
CA LYS A 48 -8.55 -5.76 -7.81
C LYS A 48 -7.23 -6.36 -7.32
N ASP A 49 -6.13 -5.69 -7.61
CA ASP A 49 -4.81 -6.08 -7.11
C ASP A 49 -4.72 -6.02 -5.58
N MET A 50 -5.15 -4.93 -4.97
CA MET A 50 -5.23 -4.80 -3.51
C MET A 50 -6.16 -5.86 -2.89
N LYS A 51 -7.22 -6.28 -3.59
CA LYS A 51 -8.12 -7.34 -3.12
C LYS A 51 -7.42 -8.69 -3.01
N ASN A 52 -6.61 -9.03 -4.02
CA ASN A 52 -5.83 -10.28 -4.01
C ASN A 52 -4.83 -10.26 -2.86
N ASP A 53 -4.23 -9.10 -2.61
CA ASP A 53 -3.23 -8.88 -1.57
C ASP A 53 -3.83 -8.28 -0.28
N LYS A 54 -5.12 -8.54 0.01
CA LYS A 54 -5.84 -7.92 1.14
C LYS A 54 -5.15 -8.09 2.48
N MET A 55 -4.32 -9.14 2.62
CA MET A 55 -3.58 -9.42 3.84
C MET A 55 -2.45 -8.42 4.09
N LEU A 56 -2.01 -7.67 3.09
CA LEU A 56 -0.93 -6.68 3.20
C LEU A 56 -1.46 -5.26 3.46
N PHE A 57 -2.72 -4.99 3.16
CA PHE A 57 -3.30 -3.64 3.20
C PHE A 57 -4.28 -3.43 4.35
N ASP A 58 -4.23 -2.23 4.94
CA ASP A 58 -5.27 -1.71 5.83
C ASP A 58 -6.21 -0.78 5.02
N THR A 59 -7.42 -1.28 4.75
CA THR A 59 -8.49 -0.56 4.03
C THR A 59 -9.64 -0.15 4.96
N SER A 60 -9.38 -0.12 6.27
CA SER A 60 -10.40 0.22 7.29
C SER A 60 -10.88 1.67 7.21
N ASN A 61 -10.13 2.54 6.53
CA ASN A 61 -10.50 3.93 6.28
C ASN A 61 -11.40 4.13 5.05
N TYR A 62 -11.74 3.07 4.32
CA TYR A 62 -12.63 3.17 3.16
C TYR A 62 -14.07 3.40 3.60
N SER A 63 -14.90 3.94 2.70
CA SER A 63 -16.36 3.99 2.94
C SER A 63 -16.92 2.59 3.10
N LYS A 64 -17.90 2.39 3.98
CA LYS A 64 -18.56 1.09 4.22
C LYS A 64 -19.20 0.49 2.97
N ASP A 65 -19.52 1.33 1.99
CA ASP A 65 -20.08 0.92 0.69
C ASP A 65 -19.00 0.43 -0.30
N HIS A 66 -17.72 0.68 -0.01
CA HIS A 66 -16.62 0.31 -0.89
C HIS A 66 -16.36 -1.21 -0.86
N LYS A 67 -16.18 -1.81 -2.03
CA LYS A 67 -15.94 -3.27 -2.22
C LYS A 67 -14.74 -3.84 -1.47
N LEU A 68 -13.80 -2.99 -1.06
CA LEU A 68 -12.56 -3.35 -0.37
C LEU A 68 -12.56 -2.96 1.11
N TYR A 69 -13.63 -2.34 1.61
CA TYR A 69 -13.71 -1.99 3.03
C TYR A 69 -13.58 -3.25 3.89
N SER A 70 -12.59 -3.27 4.76
CA SER A 70 -12.38 -4.33 5.75
C SER A 70 -11.74 -3.77 7.01
N ASN A 71 -12.22 -4.21 8.17
CA ASN A 71 -11.61 -3.89 9.46
C ASN A 71 -10.59 -4.94 9.92
N GLU A 72 -10.32 -5.98 9.11
CA GLU A 72 -9.42 -7.09 9.48
C GLU A 72 -8.00 -6.61 9.83
N ASN A 73 -7.49 -5.59 9.15
CA ASN A 73 -6.11 -5.10 9.30
C ASN A 73 -6.00 -3.72 9.97
N ASN A 74 -7.08 -3.23 10.60
CA ASN A 74 -7.11 -1.89 11.19
C ASN A 74 -6.01 -1.72 12.26
N LYS A 75 -5.03 -0.82 11.99
CA LYS A 75 -3.88 -0.54 12.87
C LYS A 75 -2.99 -1.75 13.18
N VAL A 76 -3.00 -2.77 12.32
CA VAL A 76 -2.08 -3.91 12.48
C VAL A 76 -0.69 -3.51 12.00
N ILE A 77 0.32 -3.78 12.83
CA ILE A 77 1.73 -3.45 12.52
C ILE A 77 2.18 -4.18 11.26
N GLY A 78 2.86 -3.45 10.36
CA GLY A 78 3.38 -3.99 9.10
C GLY A 78 2.34 -4.13 7.99
N LYS A 79 1.13 -3.59 8.18
CA LYS A 79 0.14 -3.45 7.11
C LYS A 79 0.22 -2.05 6.53
N MET A 80 0.15 -1.96 5.20
CA MET A 80 0.19 -0.71 4.48
C MET A 80 -1.21 -0.13 4.38
N LYS A 81 -1.42 1.03 4.99
CA LYS A 81 -2.69 1.74 4.90
C LYS A 81 -2.72 2.53 3.60
N ASP A 82 -3.83 2.46 2.87
CA ASP A 82 -4.05 3.41 1.77
C ASP A 82 -4.52 4.76 2.34
N GLU A 83 -3.68 5.78 2.27
CA GLU A 83 -3.99 7.11 2.83
C GLU A 83 -5.11 7.83 2.09
N THR A 84 -5.33 7.48 0.83
CA THR A 84 -6.29 8.18 -0.04
C THR A 84 -7.74 7.76 0.18
N GLY A 85 -7.96 6.67 0.92
CA GLY A 85 -9.30 6.15 1.20
C GLY A 85 -9.98 5.59 -0.05
N GLY A 86 -9.19 5.00 -0.94
CA GLY A 86 -9.62 4.42 -2.20
C GLY A 86 -9.82 5.45 -3.31
N LYS A 87 -9.25 6.65 -3.20
CA LYS A 87 -9.38 7.70 -4.22
C LYS A 87 -8.05 7.82 -4.99
N PRO A 88 -8.03 7.56 -6.31
CA PRO A 88 -6.80 7.67 -7.06
C PRO A 88 -6.33 9.13 -7.09
N ILE A 89 -5.04 9.34 -6.89
CA ILE A 89 -4.42 10.65 -7.00
C ILE A 89 -4.22 10.93 -8.49
N VAL A 90 -4.89 11.97 -9.01
CA VAL A 90 -4.88 12.33 -10.43
C VAL A 90 -3.86 13.41 -10.78
N GLU A 91 -3.40 14.18 -9.78
CA GLU A 91 -2.45 15.28 -9.93
C GLU A 91 -1.44 15.27 -8.78
N PHE A 92 -0.17 15.55 -9.11
CA PHE A 92 0.97 15.61 -8.20
C PHE A 92 1.75 16.91 -8.42
#